data_AF-A0A8H4U943-F1
#
_entry.id   AF-A0A8H4U943-F1
#
_cell.length_a   1.000
_cell.length_b   1.000
_cell.length_c   1.000
_cell.angle_alpha   90.00
_cell.angle_beta   90.00
_cell.angle_gamma   90.00
#
_symmetry.space_group_name_H-M   'P 1'
#
loop_
_entity.id
_entity.type
_entity.pdbx_description
1 polymer ?
#
loop_
_entity_poly.entity_id
_entity_poly.type
_entity_poly.pdbx_seq_one_letter_code
_entity_poly.pdbx_strand_id
1 'polypeptide(L)'
;MEFIFYQSNPNVEEDEYEDTSSGWRPIRYRLPPRSIMPYAWDYPAAKSKSLVLNCNGKERHIRLAEIGNLIPMRVPSNNNPNGQSIVDLNIVAEGPTQTLVLSNYKPSKSIYRQQKGQTSQASVATGFEVKVENSDVTFKAQLRLGGLGISLINQNMK
;
A
#
# COMPACT_ATOMS: atom_id res chain seq x y z
N MET A 1 -3.56 7.03 14.06
CA MET A 1 -2.68 5.91 13.69
C MET A 1 -1.35 6.50 13.33
N GLU A 2 -0.32 6.18 14.11
CA GLU A 2 1.04 6.67 13.88
C GLU A 2 1.88 5.53 13.33
N PHE A 3 2.72 5.82 12.35
CA PHE A 3 3.61 4.84 11.76
C PHE A 3 5.02 5.09 12.24
N ILE A 4 5.76 4.01 12.41
CA ILE A 4 7.20 4.03 12.58
C ILE A 4 7.78 3.28 11.39
N PHE A 5 8.81 3.81 10.76
CA PHE A 5 9.52 3.06 9.73
C PHE A 5 11.03 3.17 9.89
N TYR A 6 11.73 2.20 9.31
CA TYR A 6 13.19 2.11 9.35
C TYR A 6 13.69 1.24 8.18
N GLN A 7 14.97 1.39 7.82
CA GLN A 7 15.61 0.47 6.88
C GLN A 7 15.75 -0.93 7.49
N SER A 8 15.52 -1.98 6.71
CA SER A 8 15.81 -3.36 7.11
C SER A 8 17.31 -3.57 7.40
N ASN A 9 17.66 -4.64 8.11
CA ASN A 9 19.05 -4.95 8.39
C ASN A 9 19.84 -5.08 7.08
N PRO A 10 20.86 -4.23 6.83
CA PRO A 10 21.62 -4.28 5.59
C PRO A 10 22.56 -5.49 5.51
N ASN A 11 22.80 -6.16 6.64
CA ASN A 11 23.74 -7.28 6.76
C ASN A 11 23.08 -8.64 6.56
N VAL A 12 21.75 -8.70 6.48
CA VAL A 12 20.99 -9.96 6.36
C VAL A 12 20.28 -9.95 5.02
N GLU A 13 20.48 -11.00 4.22
CA GLU A 13 19.73 -11.20 2.99
C GLU A 13 18.31 -11.70 3.31
N GLU A 14 17.34 -11.46 2.43
CA GLU A 14 15.89 -11.61 2.71
C GLU A 14 15.48 -13.05 3.12
N ASP A 15 16.31 -14.05 2.78
CA ASP A 15 16.11 -15.47 3.05
C ASP A 15 17.01 -16.01 4.20
N GLU A 16 17.88 -15.18 4.77
CA GLU A 16 18.72 -15.56 5.90
C GLU A 16 18.01 -15.25 7.23
N TYR A 17 18.02 -16.22 8.14
CA TYR A 17 17.50 -16.01 9.48
C TYR A 17 18.28 -14.87 10.15
N GLU A 18 17.57 -13.88 10.70
CA GLU A 18 18.18 -12.80 11.47
C GLU A 18 19.01 -13.42 12.60
N ASP A 19 20.32 -13.43 12.45
CA ASP A 19 21.21 -13.77 13.54
C ASP A 19 21.11 -12.63 14.56
N THR A 20 20.32 -12.86 15.59
CA THR A 20 20.13 -11.96 16.75
C THR A 20 21.46 -11.60 17.45
N SER A 21 22.57 -12.25 17.09
CA SER A 21 23.93 -11.89 17.51
C SER A 21 24.48 -10.62 16.85
N SER A 22 23.92 -10.19 15.71
CA SER A 22 24.31 -8.93 15.08
C SER A 22 23.80 -7.77 15.95
N GLY A 23 24.70 -7.00 16.55
CA GLY A 23 24.36 -5.82 17.37
C GLY A 23 23.72 -4.66 16.59
N TRP A 24 23.13 -4.95 15.42
CA TRP A 24 22.46 -4.00 14.56
C TRP A 24 21.23 -3.42 15.25
N ARG A 25 21.07 -2.10 15.12
CA ARG A 25 19.92 -1.37 15.65
C ARG A 25 19.36 -0.46 14.56
N PRO A 26 18.08 -0.61 14.17
CA PRO A 26 17.48 0.24 13.16
C PRO A 26 17.34 1.68 13.66
N ILE A 27 17.57 2.64 12.76
CA ILE A 27 17.22 4.05 12.99
C ILE A 27 15.72 4.19 12.71
N ARG A 28 14.93 4.46 13.75
CA ARG A 28 13.47 4.49 13.69
C ARG A 28 12.97 5.91 13.49
N TYR A 29 12.23 6.10 12.41
CA TYR A 29 11.60 7.37 12.10
C TYR A 29 10.10 7.30 12.37
N ARG A 30 9.56 8.34 13.01
CA ARG A 30 8.13 8.47 13.27
C ARG A 30 7.49 9.23 12.13
N LEU A 31 6.40 8.70 11.60
CA LEU A 31 5.60 9.31 10.55
C LEU A 31 4.22 9.66 11.14
N PRO A 32 4.00 10.94 11.49
CA PRO A 32 2.72 11.41 11.97
C PRO A 32 1.59 11.20 10.94
N PRO A 33 0.33 11.12 11.39
CA PRO A 33 -0.81 11.04 10.48
C PRO A 33 -0.83 12.23 9.51
N ARG A 34 -1.16 11.97 8.23
CA ARG A 34 -1.28 13.00 7.18
C ARG A 34 -0.03 13.87 7.01
N SER A 35 1.14 13.28 7.21
CA SER A 35 2.43 13.94 7.00
C SER A 35 3.16 13.33 5.82
N ILE A 36 4.16 14.07 5.33
CA ILE A 36 5.11 13.62 4.32
C ILE A 36 6.48 13.71 4.98
N MET A 37 7.30 12.69 4.79
CA MET A 37 8.66 12.67 5.30
C MET A 37 9.65 12.36 4.18
N PRO A 38 10.47 13.34 3.77
CA PRO A 38 11.62 13.09 2.93
C PRO A 38 12.57 12.12 3.65
N TYR A 39 13.04 11.11 2.94
CA TYR A 39 13.88 10.06 3.50
C TYR A 39 14.97 9.66 2.50
N ALA A 40 16.15 9.35 3.02
CA ALA A 40 17.25 8.76 2.30
C ALA A 40 17.71 7.51 3.06
N TRP A 41 18.27 6.55 2.34
CA TRP A 41 18.75 5.30 2.94
C TRP A 41 19.83 5.56 4.01
N ASP A 42 19.59 5.06 5.22
CA ASP A 42 20.57 5.08 6.32
C ASP A 42 21.87 4.35 5.92
N TYR A 43 21.70 3.21 5.23
CA TYR A 43 22.77 2.40 4.67
C TYR A 43 22.61 2.38 3.14
N PRO A 44 23.12 3.39 2.42
CA PRO A 44 22.93 3.49 0.98
C PRO A 44 23.64 2.39 0.19
N ALA A 45 24.69 1.78 0.75
CA ALA A 45 25.46 0.68 0.17
C ALA A 45 24.86 -0.72 0.44
N ALA A 46 23.71 -0.82 1.11
CA ALA A 46 23.03 -2.10 1.34
C ALA A 46 22.69 -2.77 -0.01
N LYS A 47 22.94 -4.08 -0.11
CA LYS A 47 22.63 -4.87 -1.31
C LYS A 47 21.13 -4.91 -1.59
N SER A 48 20.33 -5.20 -0.55
CA SER A 48 18.87 -5.15 -0.61
C SER A 48 18.37 -3.88 0.07
N LYS A 49 17.42 -3.21 -0.57
CA LYS A 49 16.84 -1.94 -0.10
C LYS A 49 15.38 -2.16 0.22
N SER A 50 15.09 -2.36 1.49
CA SER A 50 13.72 -2.53 1.98
C SER A 50 13.48 -1.68 3.22
N LEU A 51 12.24 -1.21 3.35
CA LEU A 51 11.74 -0.49 4.52
C LEU A 51 10.88 -1.43 5.34
N VAL A 52 11.02 -1.37 6.65
CA VAL A 52 10.09 -1.99 7.59
C VAL A 52 9.14 -0.92 8.07
N LEU A 53 7.86 -1.10 7.81
CA LEU A 53 6.78 -0.26 8.31
C LEU A 53 6.13 -0.95 9.51
N ASN A 54 6.22 -0.33 10.67
CA ASN A 54 5.58 -0.76 11.91
C ASN A 54 4.41 0.16 12.25
N CYS A 55 3.27 -0.46 12.57
CA CYS A 55 2.15 0.24 13.17
C CYS A 55 1.44 -0.66 14.18
N ASN A 56 1.33 -0.20 15.43
CA ASN A 56 0.66 -0.92 16.53
C ASN A 56 1.11 -2.39 16.66
N GLY A 57 2.41 -2.65 16.52
CA GLY A 57 2.99 -3.99 16.62
C GLY A 57 2.79 -4.88 15.39
N LYS A 58 2.14 -4.39 14.33
CA LYS A 58 2.14 -5.04 13.02
C LYS A 58 3.25 -4.46 12.16
N GLU A 59 4.13 -5.34 11.72
CA GLU A 59 5.25 -5.01 10.84
C GLU A 59 4.99 -5.48 9.42
N ARG A 60 5.54 -4.73 8.47
CA ARG A 60 5.53 -5.08 7.06
C ARG A 60 6.82 -4.64 6.39
N HIS A 61 7.44 -5.56 5.67
CA HIS A 61 8.55 -5.26 4.78
C HIS A 61 8.02 -4.72 3.45
N ILE A 62 8.64 -3.66 2.96
CA ILE A 62 8.25 -2.93 1.76
C ILE A 62 9.50 -2.70 0.93
N ARG A 63 9.55 -3.29 -0.26
CA ARG A 63 10.61 -3.04 -1.24
C ARG A 63 10.15 -1.94 -2.18
N LEU A 64 10.87 -0.82 -2.23
CA LEU A 64 10.49 0.30 -3.11
C LEU A 64 10.58 -0.04 -4.62
N ALA A 65 11.21 -1.17 -4.97
CA ALA A 65 11.20 -1.72 -6.32
C ALA A 65 9.84 -2.34 -6.74
N GLU A 66 8.96 -2.67 -5.78
CA GLU A 66 7.61 -3.23 -6.04
C GLU A 66 6.61 -2.13 -6.45
N ILE A 67 6.98 -1.31 -7.44
CA ILE A 67 6.21 -0.16 -7.91
C ILE A 67 4.75 -0.59 -8.21
N GLY A 68 3.80 0.21 -7.74
CA GLY A 68 2.37 -0.03 -7.89
C GLY A 68 1.65 -0.32 -6.58
N ASN A 69 0.39 -0.76 -6.71
CA ASN A 69 -0.46 -1.08 -5.57
C ASN A 69 0.03 -2.36 -4.91
N LEU A 70 0.37 -2.27 -3.63
CA LEU A 70 0.69 -3.42 -2.80
C LEU A 70 -0.58 -3.94 -2.11
N ILE A 71 -0.55 -5.20 -1.68
CA ILE A 71 -1.63 -5.78 -0.88
C ILE A 71 -1.89 -4.88 0.34
N PRO A 72 -3.13 -4.49 0.69
CA PRO A 72 -3.37 -3.65 1.87
C PRO A 72 -2.96 -4.34 3.16
N MET A 73 -2.43 -3.59 4.14
CA MET A 73 -2.10 -4.12 5.46
C MET A 73 -3.24 -3.88 6.46
N ARG A 74 -3.54 -4.91 7.27
CA ARG A 74 -4.45 -4.76 8.41
C ARG A 74 -3.67 -4.39 9.64
N VAL A 75 -4.14 -3.36 10.32
CA VAL A 75 -3.51 -2.82 11.52
C VAL A 75 -4.53 -2.82 12.65
N PRO A 76 -4.19 -3.38 13.82
CA PRO A 76 -5.08 -3.32 14.99
C PRO A 76 -5.27 -1.86 15.42
N SER A 77 -6.48 -1.49 15.82
CA SER A 77 -6.77 -0.18 16.37
C SER A 77 -6.51 -0.15 17.87
N ASN A 78 -5.67 0.77 18.36
CA ASN A 78 -5.45 0.92 19.80
C ASN A 78 -6.72 1.38 20.55
N ASN A 79 -7.64 2.06 19.85
CA ASN A 79 -8.86 2.62 20.46
C ASN A 79 -10.01 1.61 20.52
N ASN A 80 -9.95 0.51 19.78
CA ASN A 80 -10.98 -0.52 19.79
C ASN A 80 -10.30 -1.89 19.64
N PRO A 81 -10.28 -2.72 20.69
CA PRO A 81 -9.68 -4.06 20.67
C PRO A 81 -10.22 -4.97 19.55
N ASN A 82 -11.47 -4.73 19.12
CA ASN A 82 -12.12 -5.46 18.03
C ASN A 82 -12.08 -4.72 16.69
N GLY A 83 -11.57 -3.48 16.69
CA GLY A 83 -11.48 -2.64 15.51
C GLY A 83 -10.19 -2.89 14.74
N GLN A 84 -10.31 -3.21 13.46
CA GLN A 84 -9.18 -3.26 12.53
C GLN A 84 -9.27 -2.09 11.56
N SER A 85 -8.17 -1.37 11.39
CA SER A 85 -8.02 -0.40 10.31
C SER A 85 -7.23 -1.04 9.17
N ILE A 86 -7.61 -0.72 7.95
CA ILE A 86 -6.93 -1.24 6.76
C ILE A 86 -6.25 -0.08 6.07
N VAL A 87 -4.96 -0.25 5.84
CA VAL A 87 -4.09 0.75 5.23
C VAL A 87 -3.74 0.24 3.85
N ASP A 88 -4.10 1.02 2.85
CA ASP A 88 -3.71 0.79 1.47
C ASP A 88 -2.29 1.35 1.25
N LEU A 89 -1.51 0.60 0.50
CA LEU A 89 -0.09 0.83 0.31
C LEU A 89 0.19 0.88 -1.18
N ASN A 90 0.81 1.96 -1.63
CA ASN A 90 1.10 2.14 -3.04
C ASN A 90 2.50 2.75 -3.19
N ILE A 91 3.31 2.20 -4.09
CA ILE A 91 4.61 2.77 -4.43
C ILE A 91 4.47 3.50 -5.76
N VAL A 92 4.70 4.81 -5.73
CA VAL A 92 4.66 5.68 -6.92
C VAL A 92 6.08 6.10 -7.26
N ALA A 93 6.46 5.94 -8.53
CA ALA A 93 7.69 6.51 -9.06
C ALA A 93 7.36 7.76 -9.86
N GLU A 94 7.86 8.92 -9.42
CA GLU A 94 7.74 10.19 -10.13
C GLU A 94 9.15 10.71 -10.46
N GLY A 95 9.51 10.58 -11.74
CA GLY A 95 10.86 10.88 -12.20
C GLY A 95 11.93 10.08 -11.42
N PRO A 96 12.90 10.75 -10.77
CA PRO A 96 13.94 10.07 -9.97
C PRO A 96 13.49 9.69 -8.56
N THR A 97 12.28 10.08 -8.14
CA THR A 97 11.80 9.86 -6.78
C THR A 97 10.86 8.67 -6.69
N GLN A 98 11.01 7.87 -5.63
CA GLN A 98 10.09 6.79 -5.29
C GLN A 98 9.41 7.14 -3.98
N THR A 99 8.08 7.13 -3.97
CA THR A 99 7.26 7.53 -2.84
C THR A 99 6.36 6.37 -2.42
N LEU A 100 6.49 5.95 -1.16
CA LEU A 100 5.53 5.06 -0.53
C LEU A 100 4.34 5.89 -0.01
N VAL A 101 3.18 5.69 -0.60
CA VAL A 101 1.92 6.33 -0.23
C VAL A 101 1.13 5.40 0.68
N LEU A 102 0.86 5.88 1.89
CA LEU A 102 -0.01 5.23 2.87
C LEU A 102 -1.37 5.92 2.84
N SER A 103 -2.44 5.18 2.62
CA SER A 103 -3.79 5.77 2.60
C SER A 103 -4.82 4.89 3.28
N ASN A 104 -5.99 5.47 3.59
CA ASN A 104 -7.11 4.68 4.10
C ASN A 104 -7.64 3.79 2.99
N TYR A 105 -7.77 2.50 3.27
CA TYR A 105 -8.31 1.55 2.30
C TYR A 105 -9.75 1.90 1.91
N LYS A 106 -9.97 2.05 0.60
CA LYS A 106 -11.28 2.29 -0.01
C LYS A 106 -11.58 1.16 -0.99
N PRO A 107 -12.55 0.27 -0.70
CA PRO A 107 -12.89 -0.85 -1.59
C PRO A 107 -13.25 -0.43 -3.02
N SER A 108 -13.74 0.80 -3.23
CA SER A 108 -14.08 1.33 -4.55
C SER A 108 -12.88 1.78 -5.39
N LYS A 109 -11.73 2.03 -4.77
CA LYS A 109 -10.51 2.51 -5.45
C LYS A 109 -9.38 1.48 -5.45
N SER A 110 -9.43 0.52 -4.56
CA SER A 110 -8.42 -0.53 -4.43
C SER A 110 -8.66 -1.65 -5.44
N ILE A 111 -7.58 -2.11 -6.08
CA ILE A 111 -7.57 -3.34 -6.87
C ILE A 111 -7.66 -4.60 -6.00
N TYR A 112 -7.45 -4.47 -4.68
CA TYR A 112 -7.61 -5.55 -3.72
C TYR A 112 -8.95 -5.46 -3.02
N ARG A 113 -9.62 -6.60 -2.83
CA ARG A 113 -10.85 -6.75 -2.04
C ARG A 113 -10.59 -7.68 -0.86
N GLN A 114 -11.24 -7.42 0.28
CA GLN A 114 -11.24 -8.38 1.38
C GLN A 114 -12.06 -9.61 1.01
N GLN A 115 -11.50 -10.80 1.25
CA GLN A 115 -12.27 -12.04 1.12
C GLN A 115 -13.39 -12.08 2.18
N LYS A 116 -14.63 -12.37 1.74
CA LYS A 116 -15.76 -12.55 2.65
C LYS A 116 -15.62 -13.91 3.34
N GLY A 117 -15.32 -13.93 4.64
CA GLY A 117 -15.34 -15.15 5.46
C GLY A 117 -14.14 -15.39 6.38
N GLN A 118 -13.06 -14.60 6.29
CA GLN A 118 -11.92 -14.72 7.20
C GLN A 118 -11.89 -13.57 8.21
N THR A 119 -12.53 -13.79 9.35
CA THR A 119 -12.45 -12.96 10.56
C THR A 119 -11.23 -13.33 11.43
N SER A 120 -10.34 -14.20 10.94
CA SER A 120 -9.25 -14.76 11.73
C SER A 120 -7.97 -13.96 11.56
N GLN A 121 -7.38 -13.57 12.69
CA GLN A 121 -6.22 -12.69 12.88
C GLN A 121 -4.88 -13.23 12.35
N ALA A 122 -4.87 -14.26 11.50
CA ALA A 122 -3.65 -14.94 11.10
C ALA A 122 -3.25 -14.56 9.66
N SER A 123 -2.00 -14.14 9.52
CA SER A 123 -1.22 -13.87 8.30
C SER A 123 -1.45 -12.56 7.53
N VAL A 124 -0.31 -11.95 7.18
CA VAL A 124 -0.10 -10.57 6.69
C VAL A 124 -0.46 -10.41 5.21
N ALA A 125 -0.85 -11.51 4.53
CA ALA A 125 -1.12 -11.57 3.09
C ALA A 125 -2.38 -12.37 2.68
N THR A 126 -2.99 -13.14 3.58
CA THR A 126 -4.01 -14.18 3.23
C THR A 126 -5.45 -13.68 3.18
N GLY A 127 -5.71 -12.41 3.47
CA GLY A 127 -7.07 -11.89 3.58
C GLY A 127 -7.58 -11.04 2.42
N PHE A 128 -6.78 -10.83 1.38
CA PHE A 128 -7.12 -9.98 0.24
C PHE A 128 -7.01 -10.77 -1.06
N GLU A 129 -8.00 -10.59 -1.94
CA GLU A 129 -8.01 -11.11 -3.30
C GLU A 129 -7.86 -9.94 -4.29
N VAL A 130 -7.22 -10.21 -5.43
CA VAL A 130 -7.18 -9.24 -6.53
C VAL A 130 -8.57 -9.20 -7.16
N LYS A 131 -9.15 -8.01 -7.22
CA LYS A 131 -10.38 -7.74 -7.96
C LYS A 131 -10.07 -7.92 -9.45
N VAL A 132 -10.61 -8.99 -10.02
CA VAL A 132 -10.64 -9.15 -11.48
C VAL A 132 -11.61 -8.10 -12.02
N GLU A 133 -11.09 -6.99 -12.51
CA GLU A 133 -11.90 -6.06 -13.30
C GLU A 133 -12.05 -6.64 -14.71
N ASN A 134 -13.15 -7.35 -14.95
CA ASN A 134 -13.60 -7.56 -16.32
C ASN A 134 -14.03 -6.18 -16.85
N SER A 135 -13.14 -5.52 -17.58
CA SER A 135 -13.46 -4.34 -18.37
C SER A 135 -14.22 -4.76 -19.63
N ASP A 136 -15.29 -5.53 -19.47
CA ASP A 136 -16.23 -5.77 -20.56
C ASP A 136 -16.90 -4.43 -20.83
N VAL A 137 -16.69 -3.89 -22.03
CA VAL A 137 -17.35 -2.68 -22.50
C VAL A 137 -18.86 -2.91 -22.43
N THR A 138 -19.49 -2.51 -21.31
CA THR A 138 -20.91 -2.76 -21.07
C THR A 138 -21.78 -1.91 -21.99
N PHE A 139 -21.21 -0.82 -22.51
CA PHE A 139 -21.90 0.08 -23.42
C PHE A 139 -20.92 0.67 -24.44
N LYS A 140 -21.13 0.31 -25.71
CA LYS A 140 -20.43 0.91 -26.86
C LYS A 140 -21.47 1.60 -27.74
N ALA A 141 -21.49 2.92 -27.74
CA ALA A 141 -22.28 3.71 -28.69
C ALA A 141 -21.36 4.21 -29.81
N GLN A 142 -21.64 3.84 -31.05
CA GLN A 142 -20.96 4.37 -32.23
C GLN A 142 -21.97 5.18 -33.05
N LEU A 143 -21.72 6.47 -33.18
CA LEU A 143 -22.59 7.39 -33.89
C LEU A 143 -21.78 8.06 -35.02
N ARG A 144 -22.16 7.81 -36.27
CA ARG A 144 -21.56 8.43 -37.45
C ARG A 144 -22.59 9.37 -38.06
N LEU A 145 -22.41 10.67 -37.88
CA LEU A 145 -23.29 11.70 -38.45
C LEU A 145 -22.50 12.55 -39.45
N GLY A 146 -23.04 12.67 -40.67
CA GLY A 146 -22.60 13.67 -41.63
C GLY A 146 -23.40 14.95 -41.44
N GLY A 147 -22.72 16.09 -41.23
CA GLY A 147 -23.32 17.42 -41.28
C GLY A 147 -24.24 17.83 -40.12
N LEU A 148 -24.31 17.09 -39.01
CA LEU A 148 -25.13 17.44 -37.84
C LEU A 148 -24.29 17.45 -36.55
N GLY A 149 -24.41 18.51 -35.76
CA GLY A 149 -23.76 18.67 -34.46
C GLY A 149 -24.61 18.08 -33.34
N ILE A 150 -23.97 17.35 -32.42
CA ILE A 150 -24.62 16.73 -31.25
C ILE A 150 -24.22 17.52 -30.01
N SER A 151 -25.18 17.88 -29.16
CA SER A 151 -24.93 18.38 -27.80
C SER A 151 -25.55 17.42 -26.80
N LEU A 152 -24.75 16.95 -25.83
CA LEU A 152 -25.22 16.16 -24.70
C LEU A 152 -25.18 17.00 -23.43
N ILE A 153 -26.32 17.12 -22.75
CA ILE A 153 -26.42 17.71 -21.41
C ILE A 153 -26.96 16.63 -20.48
N ASN A 154 -26.18 16.29 -19.45
CA ASN A 154 -26.60 15.36 -18.41
C ASN A 154 -27.28 16.13 -17.27
N GLN A 155 -28.60 15.96 -17.12
CA GLN A 155 -29.39 16.64 -16.09
C GLN A 155 -29.45 15.89 -14.75
N ASN A 156 -28.85 14.70 -14.65
CA ASN A 156 -28.96 13.83 -13.48
C ASN A 156 -27.63 13.58 -12.76
N MET A 157 -26.84 14.63 -12.53
CA MET A 157 -25.86 14.60 -11.43
C MET A 157 -26.52 15.21 -10.20
N LYS A 158 -27.03 14.37 -9.30
CA LYS A 158 -27.33 14.74 -7.92
C LYS A 158 -26.10 14.49 -7.05
#